data_AF-A0A660KVW9-F1
#
_entry.id   AF-A0A660KVW9-F1
#
_cell.length_a   1.000
_cell.length_b   1.000
_cell.length_c   1.000
_cell.angle_alpha   90.00
_cell.angle_beta   90.00
_cell.angle_gamma   90.00
#
_symmetry.space_group_name_H-M   'P 1'
#
loop_
_entity.id
_entity.type
_entity.pdbx_description
1 polymer ?
#
loop_
_entity_poly.entity_id
_entity_poly.type
_entity_poly.pdbx_seq_one_letter_code
_entity_poly.pdbx_strand_id
1 'polypeptide(L)'
;DNGSTIRHNTVVYAASCIYNSPCGQIDINRKTTMSPGTGTVVVDNIATEILVQSGSTLAQRRNNLLRRNATSSERIGIPVFSGGADPSSYAGFLLAPTSPGKGTASDGTDPGV
;
A
#
# COMPACT_ATOMS: atom_id res chain seq x y z
N ASP A 1 3.93 -12.51 11.73
CA ASP A 1 4.07 -11.15 12.26
C ASP A 1 3.25 -11.01 13.54
N ASN A 2 3.68 -10.19 14.49
CA ASN A 2 2.94 -9.93 15.72
C ASN A 2 3.10 -8.46 16.15
N GLY A 3 2.55 -7.53 15.36
CA GLY A 3 2.53 -6.10 15.69
C GLY A 3 3.42 -5.19 14.84
N SER A 4 3.81 -5.59 13.62
CA SER A 4 4.55 -4.68 12.74
C SER A 4 3.69 -3.52 12.24
N THR A 5 4.33 -2.40 11.92
CA THR A 5 3.69 -1.25 11.28
C THR A 5 4.25 -1.04 9.88
N ILE A 6 3.35 -1.02 8.90
CA ILE A 6 3.64 -0.73 7.49
C ILE A 6 2.97 0.61 7.18
N ARG A 7 3.79 1.67 7.07
CA ARG A 7 3.32 3.05 6.91
C ARG A 7 4.21 3.85 5.96
N HIS A 8 3.60 4.75 5.16
CA HIS A 8 4.28 5.59 4.15
C HIS A 8 5.13 4.81 3.14
N ASN A 9 4.74 3.58 2.81
CA ASN A 9 5.41 2.86 1.74
C ASN A 9 4.73 3.16 0.41
N THR A 10 5.55 3.33 -0.63
CA THR A 10 5.09 3.38 -2.02
C THR A 10 5.52 2.09 -2.73
N VAL A 11 4.60 1.15 -2.89
CA VAL A 11 4.81 -0.08 -3.66
C VAL A 11 4.02 0.00 -4.97
N VAL A 12 4.74 0.20 -6.06
CA VAL A 12 4.15 0.68 -7.32
C VAL A 12 3.66 -0.48 -8.19
N TYR A 13 2.53 -0.26 -8.86
CA TYR A 13 2.11 -1.15 -9.93
C TYR A 13 3.04 -1.03 -11.14
N ALA A 14 3.46 -2.16 -11.69
CA ALA A 14 4.03 -2.26 -13.03
C ALA A 14 3.24 -3.29 -13.85
N ALA A 15 3.32 -3.19 -15.18
CA ALA A 15 2.62 -4.10 -16.09
C ALA A 15 3.17 -5.54 -16.04
N SER A 16 4.43 -5.70 -15.63
CA SER A 16 5.07 -6.99 -15.43
C SER A 16 5.84 -7.01 -14.11
N CYS A 17 5.64 -8.07 -13.34
CA CYS A 17 6.48 -8.42 -12.20
C CYS A 17 6.97 -9.86 -12.34
N ILE A 18 8.02 -10.17 -11.60
CA ILE A 18 8.59 -11.50 -11.55
C ILE A 18 7.49 -12.49 -11.13
N TYR A 19 7.54 -13.69 -11.70
CA TYR A 19 6.58 -14.78 -11.46
C TYR A 19 5.13 -14.51 -11.94
N ASN A 20 4.93 -13.60 -12.91
CA ASN A 20 3.62 -13.24 -13.45
C ASN A 20 2.60 -12.83 -12.36
N SER A 21 3.10 -12.30 -11.25
CA SER A 21 2.28 -11.86 -10.12
C SER A 21 1.96 -10.37 -10.24
N PRO A 22 0.86 -9.88 -9.64
CA PRO A 22 0.59 -8.45 -9.61
C PRO A 22 1.68 -7.68 -8.85
N CYS A 23 2.12 -6.57 -9.41
CA CYS A 23 3.13 -5.71 -8.79
C CYS A 23 2.56 -4.86 -7.65
N GLY A 24 3.45 -4.42 -6.75
CA GLY A 24 3.13 -3.38 -5.78
C GLY A 24 2.10 -3.81 -4.74
N GLN A 25 2.11 -5.07 -4.32
CA GLN A 25 1.20 -5.59 -3.31
C GLN A 25 1.84 -5.53 -1.92
N ILE A 26 1.01 -5.33 -0.90
CA ILE A 26 1.37 -5.61 0.49
C ILE A 26 0.66 -6.91 0.87
N ASP A 27 1.42 -7.98 1.10
CA ASP A 27 0.88 -9.30 1.42
C ASP A 27 1.19 -9.70 2.87
N ILE A 28 0.14 -9.85 3.68
CA ILE A 28 0.21 -10.33 5.05
C ILE A 28 -0.17 -11.81 5.06
N ASN A 29 0.87 -12.63 5.06
CA ASN A 29 0.78 -14.07 4.89
C ASN A 29 1.72 -14.81 5.84
N ARG A 30 1.70 -16.14 5.77
CA ARG A 30 2.57 -17.03 6.54
C ARG A 30 2.85 -18.32 5.78
N LYS A 31 3.93 -19.00 6.15
CA LYS A 31 4.16 -20.40 5.75
C LYS A 31 3.21 -21.32 6.53
N THR A 32 2.80 -22.44 5.92
CA THR A 32 1.76 -23.36 6.43
C THR A 32 2.02 -23.92 7.83
N THR A 33 3.28 -24.04 8.25
CA THR A 33 3.68 -24.55 9.57
C THR A 33 3.86 -23.46 10.62
N MET A 34 3.72 -22.18 10.25
CA MET A 34 3.85 -21.06 11.17
C MET A 34 2.48 -20.55 11.62
N SER A 35 2.41 -19.93 12.80
CA SER A 35 1.20 -19.24 13.23
C SER A 35 0.85 -18.07 12.28
N PRO A 36 -0.44 -17.80 12.04
CA PRO A 36 -0.85 -16.63 11.25
C PRO A 36 -0.32 -15.32 11.82
N GLY A 37 -0.11 -14.34 10.94
CA GLY A 37 0.26 -13.00 11.38
C GLY A 37 -0.91 -12.30 12.07
N THR A 38 -0.63 -11.58 13.16
CA THR A 38 -1.62 -10.80 13.89
C THR A 38 -1.05 -9.44 14.27
N GLY A 39 -1.92 -8.50 14.63
CA GLY A 39 -1.49 -7.21 15.19
C GLY A 39 -0.90 -6.22 14.19
N THR A 40 -0.71 -6.60 12.93
CA THR A 40 -0.11 -5.73 11.92
C THR A 40 -0.99 -4.50 11.67
N VAL A 41 -0.35 -3.33 11.59
CA VAL A 41 -0.97 -2.05 11.24
C VAL A 41 -0.52 -1.67 9.83
N VAL A 42 -1.47 -1.49 8.90
CA VAL A 42 -1.18 -1.10 7.51
C VAL A 42 -1.92 0.19 7.18
N VAL A 43 -1.22 1.32 7.26
CA VAL A 43 -1.83 2.65 7.11
C VAL A 43 -0.99 3.57 6.23
N ASP A 44 -1.62 4.53 5.56
CA ASP A 44 -0.93 5.61 4.83
C ASP A 44 0.05 5.12 3.74
N ASN A 45 -0.21 3.98 3.10
CA ASN A 45 0.62 3.46 2.02
C ASN A 45 -0.01 3.72 0.64
N ILE A 46 0.82 3.74 -0.40
CA ILE A 46 0.40 3.58 -1.80
C ILE A 46 0.69 2.15 -2.23
N ALA A 47 -0.32 1.43 -2.69
CA ALA A 47 -0.17 0.06 -3.19
C ALA A 47 -1.16 -0.28 -4.32
N THR A 48 -0.93 -1.39 -5.00
CA THR A 48 -1.93 -1.99 -5.88
C THR A 48 -3.11 -2.51 -5.07
N GLU A 49 -2.83 -3.31 -4.05
CA GLU A 49 -3.80 -3.84 -3.09
C GLU A 49 -3.09 -4.34 -1.82
N ILE A 50 -3.89 -4.63 -0.79
CA ILE A 50 -3.44 -5.29 0.42
C ILE A 50 -4.12 -6.66 0.50
N LEU A 51 -3.32 -7.72 0.53
CA LEU A 51 -3.78 -9.10 0.69
C LEU A 51 -3.57 -9.53 2.14
N VAL A 52 -4.62 -10.09 2.74
CA VAL A 52 -4.55 -10.69 4.08
C VAL A 52 -4.96 -12.15 3.93
N GLN A 53 -4.01 -13.04 4.16
CA GLN A 53 -4.13 -14.44 3.75
C GLN A 53 -3.79 -15.41 4.89
N SER A 54 -4.10 -16.68 4.67
CA SER A 54 -3.69 -17.81 5.52
C SER A 54 -4.11 -17.68 6.99
N GLY A 55 -5.28 -17.07 7.22
CA GLY A 55 -5.86 -16.83 8.54
C GLY A 55 -5.22 -15.67 9.31
N SER A 56 -4.38 -14.87 8.65
CA SER A 56 -3.77 -13.69 9.26
C SER A 56 -4.82 -12.59 9.49
N THR A 57 -4.55 -11.69 10.43
CA THR A 57 -5.42 -10.56 10.75
C THR A 57 -4.62 -9.28 10.91
N LEU A 58 -5.29 -8.15 10.73
CA LEU A 58 -4.73 -6.82 10.93
C LEU A 58 -5.34 -6.17 12.17
N ALA A 59 -4.54 -5.43 12.91
CA ALA A 59 -5.05 -4.53 13.95
C ALA A 59 -5.70 -3.29 13.33
N GLN A 60 -5.10 -2.75 12.25
CA GLN A 60 -5.62 -1.59 11.54
C GLN A 60 -5.31 -1.67 10.04
N ARG A 61 -6.27 -1.20 9.24
CA ARG A 61 -6.14 -1.00 7.79
C ARG A 61 -6.95 0.22 7.36
N ARG A 62 -6.29 1.33 7.04
CA ARG A 62 -6.96 2.61 6.70
C ARG A 62 -6.01 3.59 6.03
N ASN A 63 -6.55 4.63 5.41
CA ASN A 63 -5.83 5.76 4.83
C ASN A 63 -4.81 5.38 3.73
N ASN A 64 -4.84 4.15 3.24
CA ASN A 64 -4.05 3.72 2.10
C ASN A 64 -4.69 4.23 0.79
N LEU A 65 -3.86 4.55 -0.20
CA LEU A 65 -4.28 4.72 -1.59
C LEU A 65 -4.02 3.40 -2.33
N LEU A 66 -5.10 2.71 -2.68
CA LEU A 66 -5.05 1.42 -3.37
C LEU A 66 -5.59 1.52 -4.79
N ARG A 67 -5.00 0.79 -5.74
CA ARG A 67 -5.57 0.71 -7.09
C ARG A 67 -6.85 -0.11 -7.15
N ARG A 68 -6.97 -1.12 -6.29
CA ARG A 68 -8.14 -2.01 -6.21
C ARG A 68 -8.32 -2.55 -4.80
N ASN A 69 -9.49 -3.14 -4.55
CA ASN A 69 -9.83 -3.81 -3.29
C ASN A 69 -9.67 -2.91 -2.04
N ALA A 70 -9.88 -1.60 -2.21
CA ALA A 70 -9.95 -0.65 -1.12
C ALA A 70 -11.22 -0.88 -0.30
N THR A 71 -11.09 -0.74 1.02
CA THR A 71 -12.22 -0.69 1.96
C THR A 71 -12.72 0.74 2.10
N SER A 72 -13.83 0.94 2.83
CA SER A 72 -14.40 2.28 3.07
C SER A 72 -13.47 3.24 3.82
N SER A 73 -12.50 2.70 4.57
CA SER A 73 -11.49 3.48 5.29
C SER A 73 -10.28 3.84 4.43
N GLU A 74 -10.30 3.54 3.14
CA GLU A 74 -9.19 3.68 2.20
C GLU A 74 -9.64 4.46 0.95
N ARG A 75 -8.67 4.87 0.14
CA ARG A 75 -8.93 5.51 -1.15
C ARG A 75 -8.68 4.53 -2.28
N ILE A 76 -9.53 4.57 -3.30
CA ILE A 76 -9.31 3.86 -4.55
C ILE A 76 -8.90 4.85 -5.64
N GLY A 77 -7.82 4.55 -6.36
CA GLY A 77 -7.35 5.41 -7.44
C GLY A 77 -5.97 5.04 -7.95
N ILE A 78 -5.60 5.65 -9.08
CA ILE A 78 -4.24 5.56 -9.63
C ILE A 78 -3.45 6.75 -9.08
N PRO A 79 -2.31 6.53 -8.39
CA PRO A 79 -1.48 7.63 -7.94
C PRO A 79 -0.97 8.43 -9.13
N VAL A 80 -1.00 9.76 -9.01
CA VAL A 80 -0.33 10.67 -9.95
C VAL A 80 0.90 11.20 -9.24
N PHE A 81 2.08 10.77 -9.68
CA PHE A 81 3.34 11.19 -9.10
C PHE A 81 3.89 12.44 -9.80
N SER A 82 4.65 13.24 -9.08
CA SER A 82 5.26 14.47 -9.59
C SER A 82 6.33 14.18 -10.65
N GLY A 83 7.02 13.04 -10.54
CA GLY A 83 7.98 12.53 -11.51
C GLY A 83 7.36 11.83 -12.73
N GLY A 84 6.03 11.84 -12.88
CA GLY A 84 5.34 11.16 -13.96
C GLY A 84 5.03 9.69 -13.67
N ALA A 85 4.81 8.90 -14.72
CA ALA A 85 4.32 7.52 -14.60
C ALA A 85 5.36 6.53 -14.05
N ASP A 86 6.65 6.82 -14.22
CA ASP A 86 7.76 5.98 -13.75
C ASP A 86 8.86 6.84 -13.11
N PRO A 87 8.64 7.29 -11.86
CA PRO A 87 9.62 8.14 -11.19
C PRO A 87 10.92 7.39 -10.90
N SER A 88 12.05 7.98 -11.26
CA SER A 88 13.39 7.42 -11.01
C SER A 88 14.09 8.03 -9.78
N SER A 89 13.37 8.84 -8.99
CA SER A 89 13.90 9.52 -7.81
C SER A 89 12.88 9.57 -6.69
N TYR A 90 13.35 9.70 -5.45
CA TYR A 90 12.50 9.85 -4.28
C TYR A 90 11.51 11.02 -4.42
N ALA A 91 12.00 12.20 -4.79
CA ALA A 91 11.16 13.38 -5.03
C ALA A 91 10.16 13.15 -6.16
N GLY A 92 10.51 12.32 -7.15
CA GLY A 92 9.62 11.93 -8.23
C GLY A 92 8.41 11.14 -7.73
N PHE A 93 8.51 10.39 -6.63
CA PHE A 93 7.40 9.63 -6.04
C PHE A 93 6.45 10.47 -5.18
N LEU A 94 6.73 11.75 -4.94
CA LEU A 94 5.80 12.64 -4.25
C LEU A 94 4.51 12.78 -5.06
N LEU A 95 3.35 12.77 -4.40
CA LEU A 95 2.07 12.93 -5.08
C LEU A 95 1.91 14.34 -5.66
N ALA A 96 1.53 14.39 -6.94
CA ALA A 96 1.10 15.62 -7.59
C ALA A 96 -0.20 16.15 -6.94
N PRO A 97 -0.48 17.46 -6.98
CA PRO A 97 -1.66 18.05 -6.33
C PRO A 97 -3.00 17.44 -6.75
N THR A 98 -3.09 16.90 -7.98
CA THR A 98 -4.30 16.27 -8.52
C THR A 98 -4.39 14.77 -8.23
N SER A 99 -3.41 14.19 -7.54
CA SER A 99 -3.40 12.78 -7.20
C SER A 99 -4.54 12.45 -6.21
N PRO A 100 -5.26 11.33 -6.39
CA PRO A 100 -6.38 10.96 -5.52
C PRO A 100 -6.00 10.73 -4.05
N GLY A 101 -4.72 10.50 -3.75
CA GLY A 101 -4.21 10.35 -2.39
C GLY A 101 -3.67 11.63 -1.76
N LYS A 102 -3.70 12.78 -2.46
CA LYS A 102 -3.08 14.01 -1.93
C LYS A 102 -3.71 14.42 -0.60
N GLY A 103 -2.90 14.54 0.46
CA GLY A 103 -3.32 14.95 1.80
C GLY A 103 -4.24 13.96 2.52
N THR A 104 -4.30 12.69 2.10
CA THR A 104 -5.24 11.71 2.67
C THR A 104 -4.65 10.80 3.75
N ALA A 105 -3.35 10.91 4.04
CA ALA A 105 -2.74 10.17 5.13
C ALA A 105 -3.32 10.60 6.48
N SER A 106 -3.20 9.73 7.46
CA SER A 106 -3.75 9.91 8.80
C SER A 106 -3.12 11.07 9.58
N ASP A 107 -1.93 11.52 9.18
CA ASP A 107 -1.22 12.67 9.73
C ASP A 107 -1.41 13.97 8.91
N GLY A 108 -2.33 13.95 7.94
CA GLY A 108 -2.60 15.09 7.05
C GLY A 108 -1.61 15.24 5.89
N THR A 109 -0.65 14.33 5.76
CA THR A 109 0.29 14.29 4.64
C THR A 109 -0.23 13.40 3.49
N ASP A 110 0.64 13.08 2.54
CA ASP A 110 0.32 12.14 1.46
C ASP A 110 0.60 10.70 1.92
N PRO A 111 -0.21 9.71 1.53
CA PRO A 111 0.17 8.31 1.68
C PRO A 111 1.38 8.02 0.80
N GLY A 112 2.21 7.09 1.24
CA GLY A 112 3.47 6.76 0.58
C GLY A 112 4.63 7.70 0.91
N VAL A 113 5.70 7.43 0.15
CA VAL A 113 7.12 7.87 0.17
C VAL A 113 7.91 7.71 1.47
#